data_AF-A0A960BSU7-F1
#
_entry.id   AF-A0A960BSU7-F1
#
_cell.length_a   1.000
_cell.length_b   1.000
_cell.length_c   1.000
_cell.angle_alpha   90.00
_cell.angle_beta   90.00
_cell.angle_gamma   90.00
#
_symmetry.space_group_name_H-M   'P 1'
#
loop_
_entity.id
_entity.type
_entity.pdbx_description
1 polymer ?
#
loop_
_entity_poly.entity_id
_entity_poly.type
_entity_poly.pdbx_seq_one_letter_code
_entity_poly.pdbx_strand_id
1 'polypeptide(L)'
;ATPDEDVNVALVPLGTPLIAGPGAIVAVMLFMQGADTSGQYLAVAAGVLAVHLMLYLAMRYSTIIARVLGTSGITVLTRISGMLLAAIAVQLIGNAVFGFIADNT
;
A
#
# COMPACT_ATOMS: atom_id res chain seq x y z
N ALA A 1 24.98 0.77 29.78
CA ALA A 1 24.55 1.40 28.52
C ALA A 1 23.75 0.36 27.75
N THR A 2 22.42 0.45 27.80
CA THR A 2 21.53 -0.37 27.00
C THR A 2 21.36 0.34 25.66
N PRO A 3 21.78 -0.26 24.53
CA PRO A 3 21.73 0.38 23.22
C PRO A 3 20.27 0.69 22.83
N ASP A 4 20.15 1.80 22.11
CA ASP A 4 18.93 2.53 21.79
C ASP A 4 17.80 1.64 21.26
N GLU A 5 16.71 1.58 22.02
CA GLU A 5 15.38 1.28 21.49
C GLU A 5 14.89 2.51 20.70
N ASP A 6 15.52 2.77 19.55
CA ASP A 6 14.86 3.49 18.46
C ASP A 6 13.77 2.58 17.92
N VAL A 7 12.71 2.35 18.71
CA VAL A 7 11.45 1.85 18.19
C VAL A 7 11.10 2.85 17.11
N ASN A 8 11.27 2.42 15.87
CA ASN A 8 11.11 3.23 14.70
C ASN A 8 9.63 3.64 14.65
N VAL A 9 9.27 4.73 15.33
CA VAL A 9 7.87 5.15 15.57
C VAL A 9 7.15 5.39 14.24
N ALA A 10 7.89 5.56 13.15
CA ALA A 10 7.37 5.64 11.79
C ALA A 10 6.90 4.28 11.22
N LEU A 11 7.46 3.13 11.65
CA LEU A 11 7.10 1.81 11.08
C LEU A 11 5.63 1.42 11.36
N VAL A 12 5.12 1.75 12.56
CA VAL A 12 3.75 1.40 12.98
C VAL A 12 2.66 2.16 12.20
N PRO A 13 2.73 3.49 12.02
CA PRO A 13 1.78 4.21 11.19
C PRO A 13 2.02 4.06 9.69
N LEU A 14 3.19 3.60 9.22
CA LEU A 14 3.46 3.36 7.78
C LEU A 14 2.96 2.00 7.28
N GLY A 15 2.86 0.98 8.16
CA GLY A 15 2.38 -0.35 7.78
C GLY A 15 0.94 -0.33 7.25
N THR A 16 0.05 0.42 7.89
CA THR A 16 -1.36 0.58 7.48
C THR A 16 -1.52 1.27 6.13
N PRO A 17 -0.88 2.43 5.87
CA PRO A 17 -0.80 3.06 4.55
C PRO A 17 -0.13 2.21 3.48
N LEU A 18 0.76 1.29 3.84
CA LEU A 18 1.34 0.38 2.86
C LEU A 18 0.37 -0.73 2.47
N ILE A 19 -0.38 -1.27 3.45
CA ILE A 19 -1.34 -2.37 3.24
C ILE A 19 -2.63 -1.88 2.56
N ALA A 20 -3.20 -0.77 3.01
CA ALA A 20 -4.45 -0.19 2.51
C ALA A 20 -4.21 1.21 1.92
N GLY A 21 -3.11 1.34 1.18
CA GLY A 21 -2.65 2.63 0.70
C GLY A 21 -3.59 3.35 -0.26
N PRO A 22 -3.37 4.65 -0.46
CA PRO A 22 -4.17 5.46 -1.37
C PRO A 22 -4.22 4.87 -2.79
N GLY A 23 -3.16 4.21 -3.26
CA GLY A 23 -3.14 3.52 -4.54
C GLY A 23 -4.11 2.34 -4.63
N ALA A 24 -4.23 1.53 -3.57
CA ALA A 24 -5.18 0.42 -3.53
C ALA A 24 -6.63 0.94 -3.53
N ILE A 25 -6.91 2.02 -2.80
CA ILE A 25 -8.23 2.67 -2.76
C ILE A 25 -8.61 3.18 -4.16
N VAL A 26 -7.72 3.93 -4.81
CA VAL A 26 -7.95 4.47 -6.16
C VAL A 26 -8.15 3.36 -7.19
N ALA A 27 -7.36 2.28 -7.12
CA ALA A 27 -7.50 1.15 -8.05
C ALA A 27 -8.90 0.50 -7.94
N VAL A 28 -9.37 0.21 -6.73
CA VAL A 28 -10.71 -0.35 -6.53
C VAL A 28 -11.78 0.62 -6.99
N MET A 29 -11.64 1.92 -6.74
CA MET A 29 -12.57 2.94 -7.21
C MET A 29 -12.67 2.97 -8.74
N LEU A 30 -11.53 2.94 -9.45
CA LEU A 30 -11.49 2.92 -10.91
C LEU A 30 -12.07 1.61 -11.48
N PHE A 31 -11.78 0.46 -10.86
CA PHE A 31 -12.37 -0.81 -11.28
C PHE A 31 -13.88 -0.86 -11.05
N MET A 32 -14.37 -0.23 -9.98
CA MET A 32 -15.80 -0.13 -9.72
C MET A 32 -16.50 0.84 -10.67
N GLN A 33 -15.84 1.95 -11.05
CA GLN A 33 -16.35 2.89 -12.04
C GLN A 33 -16.46 2.29 -13.45
N GLY A 34 -15.54 1.39 -13.81
CA GLY A 34 -15.57 0.68 -15.10
C GLY A 34 -16.41 -0.60 -15.13
N ALA A 35 -17.11 -0.93 -14.04
CA ALA A 35 -17.99 -2.09 -13.98
C ALA A 35 -19.43 -1.65 -14.27
N ASP A 36 -20.02 -2.18 -15.33
CA ASP A 36 -21.39 -1.85 -15.77
C ASP A 36 -22.35 -3.05 -15.61
N THR A 37 -21.81 -4.26 -15.48
CA THR A 37 -22.59 -5.51 -15.37
C THR A 37 -22.41 -6.16 -14.00
N SER A 38 -23.47 -6.82 -13.51
CA SER A 38 -23.46 -7.61 -12.26
C SER A 38 -22.28 -8.58 -12.15
N GLY A 39 -21.86 -9.21 -13.26
CA GLY A 39 -20.70 -10.09 -13.31
C GLY A 39 -19.36 -9.36 -13.08
N GLN A 40 -19.20 -8.13 -13.56
CA GLN A 40 -18.00 -7.34 -13.36
C GLN A 40 -17.88 -6.87 -11.90
N TYR A 41 -18.97 -6.45 -11.28
CA TYR A 41 -18.99 -6.15 -9.85
C TYR A 41 -18.60 -7.37 -9.01
N LEU A 42 -19.09 -8.56 -9.38
CA LEU A 42 -18.72 -9.81 -8.71
C LEU A 42 -17.22 -10.13 -8.87
N ALA A 43 -16.66 -9.87 -10.05
CA ALA A 43 -15.23 -10.05 -10.31
C ALA A 43 -14.36 -9.10 -9.47
N VAL A 44 -14.75 -7.83 -9.34
CA VAL A 44 -14.05 -6.86 -8.48
C VAL A 44 -14.12 -7.32 -7.01
N ALA A 45 -15.29 -7.73 -6.54
CA ALA A 45 -15.46 -8.25 -5.17
C ALA A 45 -14.60 -9.50 -4.91
N ALA A 46 -14.58 -10.45 -5.86
CA ALA A 46 -13.73 -11.63 -5.77
C ALA A 46 -12.23 -11.27 -5.74
N GLY A 47 -11.81 -10.28 -6.53
CA GLY A 47 -10.44 -9.76 -6.50
C GLY A 47 -10.07 -9.16 -5.15
N VAL A 48 -10.95 -8.35 -4.56
CA VAL A 48 -10.73 -7.79 -3.21
C VAL A 48 -10.61 -8.89 -2.16
N LEU A 49 -11.47 -9.92 -2.21
CA LEU A 49 -11.38 -11.06 -1.30
C LEU A 49 -10.09 -11.85 -1.48
N ALA A 50 -9.63 -12.05 -2.72
CA ALA A 50 -8.37 -12.72 -3.01
C ALA A 50 -7.16 -11.97 -2.43
N VAL A 51 -7.13 -10.63 -2.56
CA VAL A 51 -6.08 -9.80 -1.96
C VAL A 51 -6.12 -9.90 -0.43
N HIS A 52 -7.30 -9.85 0.19
CA HIS A 52 -7.43 -10.03 1.64
C HIS A 52 -6.92 -11.40 2.10
N LEU A 53 -7.20 -12.46 1.35
CA LEU A 53 -6.67 -13.79 1.66
C LEU A 53 -5.14 -13.83 1.56
N MET A 54 -4.55 -13.19 0.55
CA MET A 54 -3.09 -13.07 0.44
C MET A 54 -2.49 -12.29 1.62
N LEU A 55 -3.09 -11.17 2.01
CA LEU A 55 -2.65 -10.38 3.17
C LEU A 55 -2.75 -11.20 4.46
N TYR A 56 -3.84 -11.93 4.65
CA TYR A 56 -4.03 -12.84 5.77
C TYR A 56 -2.92 -13.90 5.83
N LEU A 57 -2.62 -14.55 4.71
CA LEU A 57 -1.54 -15.55 4.63
C LEU A 57 -0.17 -14.91 4.92
N ALA A 58 0.11 -13.74 4.36
CA ALA A 58 1.36 -13.01 4.64
C ALA A 58 1.50 -12.69 6.14
N MET A 59 0.44 -12.22 6.79
CA MET A 59 0.44 -11.98 8.23
C MET A 59 0.58 -13.27 9.04
N ARG A 60 -0.12 -14.33 8.64
CA ARG A 60 -0.08 -15.64 9.29
C ARG A 60 1.32 -16.25 9.28
N TYR A 61 2.07 -16.05 8.19
CA TYR A 61 3.43 -16.55 8.03
C TYR A 61 4.51 -15.46 8.25
N SER A 62 4.14 -14.33 8.86
CA SER A 62 5.05 -13.19 9.07
C SER A 62 6.34 -13.58 9.78
N THR A 63 6.32 -14.51 10.74
CA THR A 63 7.52 -15.00 11.43
C THR A 63 8.48 -15.74 10.49
N ILE A 64 7.95 -16.51 9.55
CA ILE A 64 8.75 -17.20 8.53
C ILE A 64 9.34 -16.17 7.57
N ILE A 65 8.51 -15.23 7.09
CA ILE A 65 8.94 -14.14 6.21
C ILE A 65 10.06 -13.32 6.87
N ALA A 66 9.91 -12.96 8.15
CA ALA A 66 10.92 -12.25 8.91
C ALA A 66 12.24 -13.03 9.04
N ARG A 67 12.17 -14.35 9.22
CA ARG A 67 13.36 -15.22 9.28
C ARG A 67 14.07 -15.31 7.92
N VAL A 68 13.33 -15.32 6.82
CA VAL A 68 13.89 -15.35 5.46
C VAL A 68 14.53 -14.01 5.09
N LEU A 69 13.89 -12.88 5.41
CA LEU A 69 14.42 -11.54 5.13
C LEU A 69 15.60 -11.17 6.02
N GLY A 70 15.58 -11.60 7.28
CA GLY A 70 16.56 -11.20 8.28
C GLY A 70 16.56 -9.69 8.57
N THR A 71 17.43 -9.26 9.48
CA THR A 71 17.46 -7.87 9.96
C THR A 71 17.84 -6.86 8.85
N SER A 72 18.79 -7.23 7.99
CA SER A 72 19.21 -6.40 6.87
C SER A 72 18.11 -6.25 5.82
N GLY A 73 17.40 -7.35 5.50
CA GLY A 73 16.29 -7.32 4.53
C GLY A 73 15.13 -6.47 5.02
N ILE A 74 14.75 -6.59 6.30
CA ILE A 74 13.71 -5.76 6.91
C ILE A 74 14.09 -4.27 6.89
N THR A 75 15.35 -3.94 7.15
CA THR A 75 15.84 -2.55 7.10
C THR A 75 15.73 -1.94 5.70
N VAL A 76 16.14 -2.69 4.67
CA VAL A 76 16.01 -2.26 3.27
C VAL A 76 14.55 -2.12 2.87
N LEU A 77 13.70 -3.10 3.21
CA LEU A 77 12.27 -3.07 2.90
C LEU A 77 11.58 -1.85 3.53
N THR A 78 11.93 -1.51 4.77
CA THR A 78 11.40 -0.34 5.47
C THR A 78 11.76 0.95 4.74
N ARG A 79 13.02 1.10 4.33
CA ARG A 79 13.47 2.27 3.55
C ARG A 79 12.75 2.37 2.21
N ILE A 80 12.65 1.27 1.47
CA ILE A 80 12.00 1.25 0.15
C ILE A 80 10.52 1.58 0.28
N SER A 81 9.82 1.00 1.26
CA SER A 81 8.40 1.28 1.48
C SER A 81 8.14 2.76 1.75
N GLY A 82 8.98 3.40 2.55
CA GLY A 82 8.91 4.85 2.80
C GLY A 82 9.22 5.70 1.56
N MET A 83 10.26 5.34 0.80
CA MET A 83 10.59 6.02 -0.46
C MET A 83 9.47 5.89 -1.50
N LEU A 84 8.85 4.71 -1.61
CA LEU A 84 7.71 4.49 -2.50
C LEU A 84 6.49 5.30 -2.07
N LEU A 85 6.18 5.34 -0.76
CA LEU A 85 5.08 6.17 -0.26
C LEU A 85 5.29 7.66 -0.56
N ALA A 86 6.51 8.17 -0.36
CA ALA A 86 6.86 9.55 -0.70
C ALA A 86 6.71 9.83 -2.20
N ALA A 87 7.18 8.90 -3.05
CA ALA A 87 7.03 9.02 -4.50
C ALA A 87 5.56 9.05 -4.93
N ILE A 88 4.73 8.15 -4.37
CA ILE A 88 3.29 8.11 -4.64
C ILE A 88 2.62 9.42 -4.19
N ALA A 89 2.98 9.94 -3.01
CA ALA A 89 2.43 11.19 -2.52
C ALA A 89 2.73 12.37 -3.47
N VAL A 90 3.99 12.51 -3.92
CA VAL A 90 4.37 13.55 -4.89
C VAL A 90 3.64 13.38 -6.22
N GLN A 91 3.49 12.14 -6.71
CA GLN A 91 2.76 11.86 -7.94
C GLN A 91 1.27 12.23 -7.83
N LEU A 92 0.61 11.92 -6.72
CA LEU A 92 -0.79 12.29 -6.50
C LEU A 92 -0.98 13.81 -6.44
N ILE A 93 -0.07 14.52 -5.76
CA ILE A 93 -0.07 15.99 -5.74
C ILE A 93 0.11 16.55 -7.14
N GLY A 94 1.09 16.04 -7.91
CA GLY A 94 1.32 16.46 -9.28
C GLY A 94 0.08 16.28 -10.16
N ASN A 95 -0.53 15.09 -10.13
CA ASN A 95 -1.75 14.81 -10.89
C ASN A 95 -2.89 15.78 -10.52
N ALA A 96 -3.05 16.08 -9.23
CA ALA A 96 -4.08 17.02 -8.78
C ALA A 96 -3.83 18.45 -9.28
N VAL A 97 -2.60 18.96 -9.19
CA VAL A 97 -2.26 20.32 -9.64
C VAL A 97 -2.39 20.46 -11.16
N PHE A 98 -1.86 19.49 -11.93
CA PHE A 98 -1.95 19.54 -13.38
C PHE A 98 -3.40 19.38 -13.88
N GLY A 99 -4.20 18.51 -13.25
CA GLY A 99 -5.63 18.39 -13.55
C GLY A 99 -6.37 19.69 -13.30
N PHE A 100 -6.13 20.35 -12.17
CA PHE A 100 -6.78 21.62 -11.83
C PHE A 100 -6.45 22.76 -12.82
N ILE A 101 -5.20 22.86 -13.27
CA ILE A 101 -4.80 23.89 -14.25
C ILE A 101 -5.41 23.62 -15.62
N ALA A 102 -5.46 22.36 -16.05
CA ALA A 102 -6.06 21.95 -17.33
C ALA A 102 -7.58 22.17 -17.35
N ASP A 103 -8.28 21.94 -16.25
CA ASP A 103 -9.73 22.17 -16.15
C ASP A 103 -10.10 23.67 -16.09
N ASN A 104 -9.16 24.54 -15.65
CA ASN A 104 -9.36 25.98 -15.49
C ASN A 104 -8.79 26.83 -16.64
N THR A 105 -8.35 26.19 -17.74
CA THR A 105 -7.92 26.84 -18.99
C THR A 105 -8.82 26.38 -20.13
#